data_AF-A0A9W8AW76-F1
#
_entry.id   AF-A0A9W8AW76-F1
#
_cell.length_a   1.000
_cell.length_b   1.000
_cell.length_c   1.000
_cell.angle_alpha   90.00
_cell.angle_beta   90.00
_cell.angle_gamma   90.00
#
_symmetry.space_group_name_H-M   'P 1'
#
loop_
_entity.id
_entity.type
_entity.pdbx_description
1 polymer ?
#
loop_
_entity_poly.entity_id
_entity_poly.type
_entity_poly.pdbx_seq_one_letter_code
_entity_poly.pdbx_strand_id
1 'polypeptide(L)'
;DIAQKLLAAYIDGSLNSVPSFLDDPSDHPLANEEELSDNIKLLADIGRFDYRQAAELLIGAHRALAGQYRRLLEAGNASSSASNGGGGMVSLNAGLPDLRIVEDKLTWLTYVISALVGGRVPYQSTEDEDKLDGDLISHIFQTIALLQERARQIGVQHLDCFQCAILFIFRQFRTTYISDQSYGVPKAFGQLQANLGLDGKTQVMEAMVQTIIRALEMFPAGSPVIVSAVTTLNEFTLGYTSLRLMAKLDAAQSLLANHASPSFGFLRSLTRPKDQLVYYNALTKLLCMDDIIDDHFAGFVAPFNVLLDDITRVDNATFAQDPSIKL
;
A
#
# COMPACT_ATOMS: atom_id res chain seq x y z
N ASP A 1 -27.07 -18.32 5.29
CA ASP A 1 -28.23 -17.42 5.06
C ASP A 1 -28.18 -16.13 5.90
N ILE A 2 -28.09 -16.15 7.25
CA ILE A 2 -28.02 -14.89 8.04
C ILE A 2 -26.68 -14.16 7.90
N ALA A 3 -25.55 -14.88 8.00
CA ALA A 3 -24.21 -14.29 7.88
C ALA A 3 -24.00 -13.55 6.54
N GLN A 4 -24.47 -14.15 5.45
CA GLN A 4 -24.42 -13.55 4.12
C GLN A 4 -25.25 -12.26 4.02
N LYS A 5 -26.48 -12.26 4.54
CA LYS A 5 -27.35 -11.07 4.55
C LYS A 5 -26.74 -9.93 5.37
N LEU A 6 -26.11 -10.26 6.50
CA LEU A 6 -25.40 -9.29 7.33
C LEU A 6 -24.21 -8.69 6.59
N LEU A 7 -23.38 -9.52 5.95
CA LEU A 7 -22.22 -9.06 5.17
C LEU A 7 -22.65 -8.16 4.00
N ALA A 8 -23.65 -8.59 3.22
CA ALA A 8 -24.17 -7.81 2.10
C ALA A 8 -24.77 -6.48 2.56
N ALA A 9 -25.60 -6.49 3.62
CA ALA A 9 -26.19 -5.28 4.17
C ALA A 9 -25.14 -4.31 4.72
N TYR A 10 -24.08 -4.83 5.35
CA TYR A 10 -22.96 -4.02 5.81
C TYR A 10 -22.22 -3.38 4.63
N ILE A 11 -21.83 -4.17 3.62
CA ILE A 11 -21.12 -3.66 2.44
C ILE A 11 -21.97 -2.60 1.73
N ASP A 12 -23.25 -2.88 1.48
CA ASP A 12 -24.15 -1.91 0.86
C ASP A 12 -24.31 -0.65 1.73
N GLY A 13 -24.49 -0.82 3.03
CA GLY A 13 -24.60 0.29 3.99
C GLY A 13 -23.36 1.18 3.99
N SER A 14 -22.18 0.59 4.13
CA SER A 14 -20.90 1.32 4.11
C SER A 14 -20.62 2.00 2.78
N LEU A 15 -20.89 1.33 1.66
CA LEU A 15 -20.69 1.94 0.34
C LEU A 15 -21.68 3.08 0.10
N ASN A 16 -22.92 2.97 0.57
CA ASN A 16 -23.92 4.04 0.42
C ASN A 16 -23.67 5.22 1.36
N SER A 17 -22.92 5.05 2.45
CA SER A 17 -22.53 6.15 3.35
C SER A 17 -21.29 6.91 2.88
N VAL A 18 -20.50 6.39 1.94
CA VAL A 18 -19.28 7.08 1.45
C VAL A 18 -19.52 8.53 1.01
N PRO A 19 -20.56 8.86 0.23
CA PRO A 19 -20.78 10.24 -0.21
C PRO A 19 -20.92 11.24 0.94
N SER A 20 -21.46 10.85 2.10
CA SER A 20 -21.61 11.76 3.24
C SER A 20 -20.28 12.09 3.93
N PHE A 21 -19.24 11.27 3.77
CA PHE A 21 -17.92 11.54 4.37
C PHE A 21 -17.14 12.62 3.60
N LEU A 22 -17.52 12.88 2.34
CA LEU A 22 -16.93 13.98 1.57
C LEU A 22 -17.45 15.35 2.02
N ASP A 23 -18.62 15.40 2.65
CA ASP A 23 -19.21 16.63 3.17
C ASP A 23 -18.59 17.06 4.50
N ASP A 24 -18.12 16.11 5.32
CA ASP A 24 -17.39 16.36 6.58
C ASP A 24 -16.09 15.54 6.66
N PRO A 25 -14.96 16.09 6.16
CA PRO A 25 -13.67 15.39 6.16
C PRO A 25 -13.06 15.18 7.55
N SER A 26 -13.58 15.83 8.59
CA SER A 26 -12.97 15.82 9.92
C SER A 26 -13.21 14.51 10.68
N ASP A 27 -14.27 13.79 10.33
CA ASP A 27 -14.66 12.50 10.91
C ASP A 27 -14.63 11.38 9.85
N HIS A 28 -13.65 11.45 8.94
CA HIS A 28 -13.57 10.50 7.84
C HIS A 28 -13.07 9.12 8.33
N PRO A 29 -13.89 8.05 8.30
CA PRO A 29 -13.56 6.78 8.95
C PRO A 29 -12.34 6.07 8.32
N LEU A 30 -12.06 6.31 7.03
CA LEU A 30 -10.87 5.76 6.36
C LEU A 30 -9.56 6.43 6.79
N ALA A 31 -9.60 7.56 7.51
CA ALA A 31 -8.40 8.23 7.99
C ALA A 31 -7.80 7.57 9.23
N ASN A 32 -8.58 6.73 9.94
CA ASN A 32 -8.14 6.01 11.14
C ASN A 32 -8.07 4.50 10.89
N GLU A 33 -6.89 4.03 10.47
CA GLU A 33 -6.68 2.61 10.14
C GLU A 33 -6.90 1.68 11.36
N GLU A 34 -6.56 2.11 12.58
CA GLU A 34 -6.67 1.29 13.79
C GLU A 34 -8.13 1.00 14.13
N GLU A 35 -8.95 2.05 14.20
CA GLU A 35 -10.39 1.92 14.45
C GLU A 35 -11.09 1.15 13.32
N LEU A 36 -10.71 1.40 12.07
CA LEU A 36 -11.25 0.67 10.94
C LEU A 36 -10.90 -0.82 11.02
N SER A 37 -9.66 -1.16 11.36
CA SER A 37 -9.18 -2.55 11.52
C SER A 37 -10.00 -3.31 12.56
N ASP A 38 -10.28 -2.70 13.71
CA ASP A 38 -11.10 -3.32 14.76
C ASP A 38 -12.54 -3.55 14.30
N ASN A 39 -13.11 -2.57 13.60
CA ASN A 39 -14.49 -2.64 13.08
C ASN A 39 -14.66 -3.74 12.01
N ILE A 40 -13.70 -3.88 11.09
CA ILE A 40 -13.79 -4.86 10.00
C ILE A 40 -13.39 -6.28 10.44
N LYS A 41 -12.74 -6.45 11.59
CA LYS A 41 -12.35 -7.77 12.10
C LYS A 41 -13.56 -8.66 12.37
N LEU A 42 -14.59 -8.12 13.01
CA LEU A 42 -15.85 -8.85 13.25
C LEU A 42 -16.50 -9.25 11.92
N LEU A 43 -16.44 -8.38 10.92
CA LEU A 43 -16.97 -8.66 9.58
C LEU A 43 -16.22 -9.81 8.90
N ALA A 44 -14.90 -9.87 9.07
CA ALA A 44 -14.08 -10.95 8.55
C ALA A 44 -14.45 -12.31 9.17
N ASP A 45 -14.69 -12.36 10.48
CA ASP A 45 -15.13 -13.58 11.17
C ASP A 45 -16.49 -14.06 10.62
N ILE A 46 -17.43 -13.15 10.41
CA ILE A 46 -18.75 -13.45 9.80
C ILE A 46 -18.58 -13.92 8.35
N GLY A 47 -17.75 -13.23 7.57
CA GLY A 47 -17.50 -13.54 6.16
C GLY A 47 -16.83 -14.91 5.98
N ARG A 48 -15.91 -15.29 6.87
CA ARG A 48 -15.22 -16.58 6.85
C ARG A 48 -16.13 -17.75 7.21
N PHE A 49 -17.27 -17.53 7.85
CA PHE A 49 -18.27 -18.58 8.08
C PHE A 49 -18.91 -19.11 6.78
N ASP A 50 -19.04 -18.26 5.76
CA ASP A 50 -19.57 -18.62 4.42
C ASP A 50 -18.67 -17.99 3.34
N TYR A 51 -17.39 -18.39 3.36
CA TYR A 51 -16.32 -17.67 2.68
C TYR A 51 -16.50 -17.59 1.16
N ARG A 52 -17.00 -18.65 0.53
CA ARG A 52 -17.21 -18.66 -0.93
C ARG A 52 -18.14 -17.54 -1.38
N GLN A 53 -19.30 -17.43 -0.75
CA GLN A 53 -20.29 -16.42 -1.11
C GLN A 53 -19.82 -15.01 -0.73
N ALA A 54 -19.13 -14.86 0.40
CA ALA A 54 -18.54 -13.60 0.82
C ALA A 54 -17.49 -13.10 -0.20
N ALA A 55 -16.58 -13.97 -0.63
CA ALA A 55 -15.56 -13.64 -1.61
C ALA A 55 -16.18 -13.32 -2.98
N GLU A 56 -17.13 -14.11 -3.46
CA GLU A 56 -17.82 -13.87 -4.74
C GLU A 56 -18.55 -12.51 -4.76
N LEU A 57 -19.22 -12.15 -3.66
CA LEU A 57 -19.86 -10.84 -3.49
C LEU A 57 -18.82 -9.71 -3.56
N LEU A 58 -17.72 -9.81 -2.80
CA LEU A 58 -16.66 -8.81 -2.77
C LEU A 58 -15.95 -8.66 -4.12
N ILE A 59 -15.67 -9.77 -4.80
CA ILE A 59 -15.12 -9.79 -6.16
C ILE A 59 -16.05 -9.04 -7.12
N GLY A 60 -17.35 -9.31 -7.05
CA GLY A 60 -18.36 -8.65 -7.88
C GLY A 60 -18.42 -7.14 -7.63
N ALA A 61 -18.52 -6.74 -6.36
CA ALA A 61 -18.59 -5.34 -5.94
C ALA A 61 -17.32 -4.57 -6.34
N HIS A 62 -16.14 -5.12 -6.04
CA HIS A 62 -14.87 -4.50 -6.37
C HIS A 62 -14.68 -4.37 -7.89
N ARG A 63 -15.02 -5.40 -8.67
CA ARG A 63 -14.93 -5.35 -10.14
C ARG A 63 -15.85 -4.28 -10.73
N ALA A 64 -17.07 -4.15 -10.22
CA ALA A 64 -18.01 -3.12 -10.65
C ALA A 64 -17.46 -1.71 -10.39
N LEU A 65 -16.94 -1.46 -9.19
CA LEU A 65 -16.35 -0.16 -8.81
C LEU A 65 -15.05 0.13 -9.58
N ALA A 66 -14.16 -0.85 -9.74
CA ALA A 66 -12.94 -0.67 -10.54
C ALA A 66 -13.26 -0.37 -12.02
N GLY A 67 -14.32 -0.99 -12.56
CA GLY A 67 -14.84 -0.68 -13.90
C GLY A 67 -15.46 0.71 -14.00
N GLN A 68 -16.15 1.18 -12.95
CA GLN A 68 -16.62 2.56 -12.87
C GLN A 68 -15.45 3.55 -12.78
N TYR A 69 -14.45 3.26 -11.95
CA TYR A 69 -13.26 4.08 -11.77
C TYR A 69 -12.52 4.27 -13.09
N ARG A 70 -12.23 3.18 -13.81
CA ARG A 70 -11.58 3.23 -15.12
C ARG A 70 -12.34 4.10 -16.11
N ARG A 71 -13.66 3.96 -16.20
CA ARG A 71 -14.50 4.78 -17.10
C ARG A 71 -14.44 6.26 -16.76
N LEU A 72 -14.43 6.61 -15.47
CA LEU A 72 -14.32 8.00 -15.03
C LEU A 72 -12.93 8.58 -15.34
N LEU A 73 -11.86 7.80 -15.15
CA LEU A 73 -10.50 8.21 -15.54
C LEU A 73 -10.38 8.46 -17.05
N GLU A 74 -10.95 7.58 -17.87
CA GLU A 74 -10.96 7.71 -19.33
C GLU A 74 -11.77 8.93 -19.79
N ALA A 75 -12.95 9.17 -19.19
CA ALA A 75 -13.77 10.33 -19.48
C ALA A 75 -13.06 11.67 -19.13
N GLY A 76 -12.32 11.69 -18.01
CA GLY A 76 -11.47 12.83 -17.63
C GLY A 76 -10.37 13.10 -18.65
N ASN A 77 -9.70 12.06 -19.14
CA ASN A 77 -8.63 12.16 -20.15
C ASN A 77 -9.14 12.57 -21.55
N ALA A 78 -10.33 12.12 -21.95
CA ALA A 78 -10.93 12.52 -23.22
C ALA A 78 -11.33 14.01 -23.21
N SER A 79 -11.81 14.50 -22.06
CA SER A 79 -12.23 15.89 -21.87
C SER A 79 -11.04 16.87 -21.90
N SER A 80 -9.86 16.44 -21.45
CA SER A 80 -8.62 17.23 -21.50
C SER A 80 -7.96 17.27 -22.89
N SER A 81 -8.21 16.25 -23.74
CA SER A 81 -7.65 16.20 -25.10
C SER A 81 -8.45 17.03 -26.12
N ALA A 82 -9.72 17.33 -25.84
CA ALA A 82 -10.60 18.10 -26.73
C ALA A 82 -10.41 19.64 -26.62
N SER A 83 -9.70 20.14 -25.61
CA SER A 83 -9.54 21.58 -25.33
C SER A 83 -8.27 22.23 -25.90
N ASN A 84 -7.63 21.62 -26.91
CA ASN A 84 -6.44 22.16 -27.60
C ASN A 84 -6.71 23.44 -28.46
N GLY A 85 -7.68 24.27 -28.09
CA GLY A 85 -8.05 25.50 -28.79
C GLY A 85 -8.58 26.59 -27.86
N GLY A 86 -7.74 27.09 -26.94
CA GLY A 86 -8.02 28.33 -26.20
C GLY A 86 -7.63 28.24 -24.73
N GLY A 87 -6.66 29.06 -24.31
CA GLY A 87 -6.11 29.14 -22.96
C GLY A 87 -7.09 29.63 -21.90
N GLY A 88 -8.06 28.79 -21.54
CA GLY A 88 -8.88 28.90 -20.35
C GLY A 88 -8.62 27.70 -19.45
N MET A 89 -8.55 27.93 -18.13
CA MET A 89 -8.55 26.92 -17.08
C MET A 89 -9.82 26.06 -17.20
N VAL A 90 -9.82 25.04 -18.05
CA VAL A 90 -10.97 24.13 -18.23
C VAL A 90 -11.13 23.33 -16.94
N SER A 91 -12.35 23.31 -16.43
CA SER A 91 -12.75 22.71 -15.16
C SER A 91 -12.28 21.26 -15.03
N LEU A 92 -11.13 21.03 -14.39
CA LEU A 92 -10.70 19.73 -13.87
C LEU A 92 -11.74 19.15 -12.87
N ASN A 93 -12.72 19.95 -12.45
CA ASN A 93 -13.74 19.64 -11.43
C ASN A 93 -14.95 18.84 -11.91
N ALA A 94 -15.22 18.76 -13.22
CA ALA A 94 -16.35 17.98 -13.72
C ALA A 94 -16.05 16.47 -13.63
N GLY A 95 -16.47 15.83 -12.53
CA GLY A 95 -16.25 14.40 -12.23
C GLY A 95 -15.24 14.11 -11.12
N LEU A 96 -14.59 15.15 -10.56
CA LEU A 96 -13.71 15.00 -9.39
C LEU A 96 -14.44 14.43 -8.15
N PRO A 97 -15.66 14.90 -7.81
CA PRO A 97 -16.44 14.30 -6.71
C PRO A 97 -16.78 12.83 -6.96
N ASP A 98 -17.19 12.48 -8.18
CA ASP A 98 -17.53 11.09 -8.53
C ASP A 98 -16.31 10.16 -8.45
N LEU A 99 -15.13 10.63 -8.88
CA LEU A 99 -13.87 9.90 -8.74
C LEU A 99 -13.53 9.64 -7.28
N ARG A 100 -13.62 10.66 -6.42
CA ARG A 100 -13.35 10.52 -4.98
C ARG A 100 -14.29 9.54 -4.30
N ILE A 101 -15.59 9.62 -4.60
CA ILE A 101 -16.58 8.66 -4.09
C ILE A 101 -16.18 7.23 -4.47
N VAL A 102 -15.75 7.01 -5.71
CA VAL A 102 -15.34 5.66 -6.15
C VAL A 102 -14.01 5.23 -5.52
N GLU A 103 -13.06 6.15 -5.34
CA GLU A 103 -11.78 5.92 -4.64
C GLU A 103 -12.00 5.49 -3.18
N ASP A 104 -12.87 6.18 -2.45
CA ASP A 104 -13.20 5.87 -1.06
C ASP A 104 -13.98 4.54 -0.94
N LYS A 105 -14.89 4.27 -1.89
CA LYS A 105 -15.59 2.97 -1.97
C LYS A 105 -14.62 1.82 -2.22
N LEU A 106 -13.66 1.99 -3.14
CA LEU A 106 -12.62 1.00 -3.40
C LEU A 106 -11.70 0.81 -2.20
N THR A 107 -11.38 1.90 -1.50
CA THR A 107 -10.58 1.87 -0.26
C THR A 107 -11.29 1.06 0.81
N TRP A 108 -12.59 1.29 1.03
CA TRP A 108 -13.40 0.53 1.98
C TRP A 108 -13.43 -0.97 1.65
N LEU A 109 -13.70 -1.32 0.40
CA LEU A 109 -13.66 -2.71 -0.04
C LEU A 109 -12.28 -3.33 0.12
N THR A 110 -11.21 -2.58 -0.15
CA THR A 110 -9.84 -3.07 0.02
C THR A 110 -9.58 -3.43 1.48
N TYR A 111 -10.00 -2.60 2.43
CA TYR A 111 -9.90 -2.92 3.85
C TYR A 111 -10.72 -4.16 4.24
N VAL A 112 -11.98 -4.26 3.80
CA VAL A 112 -12.82 -5.45 4.06
C VAL A 112 -12.16 -6.72 3.50
N ILE A 113 -11.71 -6.70 2.25
CA ILE A 113 -11.01 -7.82 1.62
C ILE A 113 -9.75 -8.18 2.41
N SER A 114 -9.00 -7.17 2.87
CA SER A 114 -7.79 -7.40 3.67
C SER A 114 -8.08 -8.14 4.95
N ALA A 115 -9.13 -7.75 5.68
CA ALA A 115 -9.52 -8.40 6.92
C ALA A 115 -9.96 -9.84 6.68
N LEU A 116 -10.70 -10.10 5.60
CA LEU A 116 -11.08 -11.47 5.22
C LEU A 116 -9.83 -12.31 4.89
N VAL A 117 -8.91 -11.82 4.06
CA VAL A 117 -7.65 -12.52 3.72
C VAL A 117 -6.78 -12.75 4.97
N GLY A 118 -6.70 -11.76 5.86
CA GLY A 118 -5.96 -11.84 7.13
C GLY A 118 -6.59 -12.78 8.16
N GLY A 119 -7.91 -12.92 8.14
CA GLY A 119 -8.67 -13.82 9.02
C GLY A 119 -8.58 -15.30 8.65
N ARG A 120 -7.76 -15.66 7.65
CA ARG A 120 -7.51 -17.06 7.29
C ARG A 120 -6.90 -17.82 8.46
N VAL A 121 -7.54 -18.92 8.87
CA VAL A 121 -6.99 -19.80 9.90
C VAL A 121 -6.16 -20.91 9.23
N PRO A 122 -4.85 -21.00 9.49
CA PRO A 122 -4.02 -22.08 8.97
C PRO A 122 -4.64 -23.45 9.28
N TYR A 123 -4.56 -24.40 8.34
CA TYR A 123 -5.07 -25.78 8.44
C TYR A 123 -6.59 -25.98 8.43
N GLN A 124 -7.38 -24.93 8.66
CA GLN A 124 -8.84 -25.01 8.50
C GLN A 124 -9.28 -24.60 7.10
N SER A 125 -8.56 -23.67 6.48
CA SER A 125 -8.92 -23.18 5.16
C SER A 125 -8.64 -24.18 4.04
N THR A 126 -9.56 -24.23 3.07
CA THR A 126 -9.49 -25.16 1.93
C THR A 126 -8.70 -24.57 0.75
N GLU A 127 -8.25 -25.43 -0.17
CA GLU A 127 -7.59 -24.99 -1.41
C GLU A 127 -8.49 -24.09 -2.27
N ASP A 128 -9.82 -24.26 -2.22
CA ASP A 128 -10.75 -23.42 -2.96
C ASP A 128 -10.87 -22.02 -2.33
N GLU A 129 -10.78 -21.92 -1.01
CA GLU A 129 -10.72 -20.62 -0.31
C GLU A 129 -9.42 -19.89 -0.65
N ASP A 130 -8.30 -20.61 -0.74
CA ASP A 130 -7.03 -20.02 -1.17
C ASP A 130 -7.11 -19.48 -2.61
N LYS A 131 -7.84 -20.13 -3.52
CA LYS A 131 -8.07 -19.58 -4.88
C LYS A 131 -8.86 -18.27 -4.79
N LEU A 132 -9.92 -18.23 -3.99
CA LEU A 132 -10.72 -17.01 -3.82
C LEU A 132 -9.89 -15.86 -3.23
N ASP A 133 -9.03 -16.14 -2.26
CA ASP A 133 -8.05 -15.18 -1.74
C ASP A 133 -7.11 -14.67 -2.85
N GLY A 134 -6.65 -15.56 -3.74
CA GLY A 134 -5.87 -15.20 -4.91
C GLY A 134 -6.61 -14.30 -5.91
N ASP A 135 -7.90 -14.56 -6.17
CA ASP A 135 -8.73 -13.74 -7.06
C ASP A 135 -9.01 -12.35 -6.47
N LEU A 136 -9.30 -12.28 -5.17
CA LEU A 136 -9.48 -11.04 -4.43
C LEU A 136 -8.23 -10.14 -4.49
N ILE A 137 -7.07 -10.72 -4.20
CA ILE A 137 -5.78 -10.01 -4.27
C ILE A 137 -5.47 -9.59 -5.70
N SER A 138 -5.76 -10.44 -6.69
CA SER A 138 -5.56 -10.13 -8.11
C SER A 138 -6.30 -8.85 -8.51
N HIS A 139 -7.53 -8.68 -8.04
CA HIS A 139 -8.31 -7.49 -8.31
C HIS A 139 -7.71 -6.22 -7.69
N ILE A 140 -7.15 -6.30 -6.48
CA ILE A 140 -6.50 -5.14 -5.86
C ILE A 140 -5.23 -4.75 -6.62
N PHE A 141 -4.41 -5.72 -7.05
CA PHE A 141 -3.25 -5.45 -7.91
C PHE A 141 -3.63 -4.75 -9.22
N GLN A 142 -4.75 -5.13 -9.84
CA GLN A 142 -5.25 -4.45 -11.04
C GLN A 142 -5.63 -2.99 -10.75
N THR A 143 -6.11 -2.68 -9.55
CA THR A 143 -6.45 -1.31 -9.18
C THR A 143 -5.23 -0.45 -8.86
N ILE A 144 -4.10 -1.03 -8.47
CA ILE A 144 -2.83 -0.29 -8.30
C ILE A 144 -2.45 0.43 -9.61
N ALA A 145 -2.65 -0.21 -10.76
CA ALA A 145 -2.39 0.43 -12.06
C ALA A 145 -3.33 1.62 -12.33
N LEU A 146 -4.60 1.54 -11.90
CA LEU A 146 -5.56 2.64 -12.01
C LEU A 146 -5.19 3.80 -11.07
N LEU A 147 -4.75 3.48 -9.85
CA LEU A 147 -4.27 4.47 -8.88
C LEU A 147 -3.02 5.20 -9.40
N GLN A 148 -2.12 4.48 -10.07
CA GLN A 148 -0.92 5.07 -10.69
C GLN A 148 -1.27 6.00 -11.85
N GLU A 149 -2.22 5.62 -12.70
CA GLU A 149 -2.71 6.51 -13.76
C GLU A 149 -3.38 7.75 -13.16
N ARG A 150 -4.16 7.60 -12.10
CA ARG A 150 -4.72 8.73 -11.36
C ARG A 150 -3.64 9.64 -10.80
N ALA A 151 -2.60 9.07 -10.18
CA ALA A 151 -1.50 9.82 -9.61
C ALA A 151 -0.73 10.62 -10.67
N ARG A 152 -0.63 10.11 -11.90
CA ARG A 152 -0.05 10.82 -13.04
C ARG A 152 -0.87 12.05 -13.47
N GLN A 153 -2.19 12.04 -13.22
CA GLN A 153 -3.10 13.14 -13.59
C GLN A 153 -3.14 14.26 -12.55
N ILE A 154 -3.20 13.91 -11.25
CA ILE A 154 -3.45 14.87 -10.16
C ILE A 154 -2.34 14.93 -9.11
N GLY A 155 -1.24 14.19 -9.30
CA GLY A 155 -0.28 13.92 -8.23
C GLY A 155 -0.86 12.97 -7.19
N VAL A 156 -0.29 12.95 -5.98
CA VAL A 156 -0.72 12.05 -4.89
C VAL A 156 -1.85 12.58 -4.02
N GLN A 157 -2.42 13.75 -4.37
CA GLN A 157 -3.45 14.39 -3.55
C GLN A 157 -4.69 13.50 -3.43
N HIS A 158 -5.16 13.29 -2.20
CA HIS A 158 -6.35 12.48 -1.88
C HIS A 158 -6.22 10.99 -2.18
N LEU A 159 -5.02 10.51 -2.53
CA LEU A 159 -4.78 9.07 -2.76
C LEU A 159 -4.27 8.37 -1.50
N ASP A 160 -4.12 9.10 -0.40
CA ASP A 160 -3.48 8.63 0.83
C ASP A 160 -4.20 7.43 1.45
N CYS A 161 -5.52 7.55 1.67
CA CYS A 161 -6.32 6.48 2.26
C CYS A 161 -6.30 5.22 1.41
N PHE A 162 -6.41 5.38 0.08
CA PHE A 162 -6.41 4.23 -0.82
C PHE A 162 -5.04 3.54 -0.87
N GLN A 163 -3.97 4.32 -0.92
CA GLN A 163 -2.61 3.78 -0.86
C GLN A 163 -2.35 3.08 0.48
N CYS A 164 -2.85 3.62 1.60
CA CYS A 164 -2.78 2.94 2.91
C CYS A 164 -3.52 1.60 2.91
N ALA A 165 -4.71 1.51 2.31
CA ALA A 165 -5.45 0.25 2.20
C ALA A 165 -4.71 -0.81 1.37
N ILE A 166 -4.03 -0.40 0.29
CA ILE A 166 -3.17 -1.30 -0.51
C ILE A 166 -2.00 -1.82 0.35
N LEU A 167 -1.36 -0.95 1.13
CA LEU A 167 -0.27 -1.36 2.03
C LEU A 167 -0.79 -2.28 3.15
N PHE A 168 -2.00 -2.02 3.67
CA PHE A 168 -2.64 -2.86 4.67
C PHE A 168 -2.88 -4.28 4.14
N ILE A 169 -3.44 -4.43 2.93
CA ILE A 169 -3.63 -5.79 2.39
C ILE A 169 -2.30 -6.51 2.17
N PHE A 170 -1.25 -5.78 1.82
CA PHE A 170 0.07 -6.37 1.66
C PHE A 170 0.61 -6.95 2.97
N ARG A 171 0.41 -6.28 4.10
CA ARG A 171 0.73 -6.81 5.43
C ARG A 171 -0.05 -8.10 5.72
N GLN A 172 -1.36 -8.10 5.45
CA GLN A 172 -2.21 -9.28 5.66
C GLN A 172 -1.79 -10.45 4.76
N PHE A 173 -1.65 -10.21 3.45
CA PHE A 173 -1.26 -11.24 2.48
C PHE A 173 0.11 -11.85 2.79
N ARG A 174 1.11 -11.01 3.12
CA ARG A 174 2.45 -11.47 3.50
C ARG A 174 2.43 -12.28 4.79
N THR A 175 1.61 -11.91 5.77
CA THR A 175 1.43 -12.68 7.02
C THR A 175 0.75 -14.03 6.74
N THR A 176 -0.26 -14.05 5.89
CA THR A 176 -1.06 -15.25 5.58
C THR A 176 -0.33 -16.24 4.68
N TYR A 177 0.40 -15.77 3.66
CA TYR A 177 0.89 -16.60 2.55
C TYR A 177 2.41 -16.58 2.33
N ILE A 178 3.14 -15.65 2.95
CA ILE A 178 4.60 -15.51 2.82
C ILE A 178 5.23 -15.39 4.23
N SER A 179 4.77 -16.22 5.17
CA SER A 179 5.29 -16.25 6.54
C SER A 179 5.90 -17.61 6.86
N ASP A 180 6.65 -17.69 7.95
CA ASP A 180 7.20 -18.97 8.44
C ASP A 180 6.10 -19.98 8.80
N GLN A 181 4.87 -19.49 9.00
CA GLN A 181 3.67 -20.28 9.30
C GLN A 181 2.84 -20.62 8.05
N SER A 182 3.30 -20.23 6.85
CA SER A 182 2.64 -20.60 5.60
C SER A 182 3.05 -22.02 5.19
N TYR A 183 2.16 -22.99 5.44
CA TYR A 183 2.39 -24.38 5.06
C TYR A 183 1.93 -24.64 3.62
N GLY A 184 2.77 -25.33 2.83
CA GLY A 184 2.47 -25.72 1.45
C GLY A 184 2.70 -24.61 0.42
N VAL A 185 2.26 -24.85 -0.82
CA VAL A 185 2.18 -23.82 -1.88
C VAL A 185 0.70 -23.45 -2.04
N PRO A 186 0.24 -22.36 -1.39
CA PRO A 186 -1.16 -21.95 -1.42
C PRO A 186 -1.64 -21.76 -2.87
N LYS A 187 -2.85 -22.25 -3.18
CA LYS A 187 -3.44 -22.11 -4.52
C LYS A 187 -3.73 -20.65 -4.91
N ALA A 188 -3.67 -19.72 -3.95
CA ALA A 188 -3.71 -18.28 -4.17
C ALA A 188 -2.69 -17.81 -5.21
N PHE A 189 -1.46 -18.34 -5.16
CA PHE A 189 -0.41 -17.99 -6.13
C PHE A 189 -0.74 -18.44 -7.56
N GLY A 190 -1.48 -19.54 -7.71
CA GLY A 190 -1.95 -19.99 -9.02
C GLY A 190 -2.92 -19.02 -9.68
N GLN A 191 -3.81 -18.39 -8.89
CA GLN A 191 -4.71 -17.35 -9.40
C GLN A 191 -3.97 -16.06 -9.72
N LEU A 192 -2.98 -15.67 -8.91
CA LEU A 192 -2.12 -14.51 -9.22
C LEU A 192 -1.33 -14.74 -10.51
N GLN A 193 -0.84 -15.96 -10.76
CA GLN A 193 -0.22 -16.31 -12.03
C GLN A 193 -1.21 -16.22 -13.19
N ALA A 194 -2.42 -16.80 -13.05
CA ALA A 194 -3.43 -16.80 -14.10
C ALA A 194 -3.95 -15.39 -14.44
N ASN A 195 -4.15 -14.54 -13.42
CA ASN A 195 -4.79 -13.23 -13.57
C ASN A 195 -3.80 -12.09 -13.84
N LEU A 196 -2.55 -12.20 -13.36
CA LEU A 196 -1.55 -11.13 -13.41
C LEU A 196 -0.23 -11.55 -14.07
N GLY A 197 -0.02 -12.84 -14.31
CA GLY A 197 1.26 -13.37 -14.78
C GLY A 197 2.35 -13.45 -13.69
N LEU A 198 1.99 -13.27 -12.41
CA LEU A 198 2.95 -13.32 -11.30
C LEU A 198 3.15 -14.77 -10.83
N ASP A 199 4.27 -15.36 -11.25
CA ASP A 199 4.60 -16.75 -10.96
C ASP A 199 5.26 -16.91 -9.58
N GLY A 200 4.43 -17.35 -8.62
CA GLY A 200 4.85 -17.73 -7.29
C GLY A 200 5.19 -16.56 -6.36
N LYS A 201 5.56 -16.91 -5.13
CA LYS A 201 5.75 -15.96 -4.03
C LYS A 201 6.83 -14.90 -4.31
N THR A 202 7.87 -15.21 -5.07
CA THR A 202 8.97 -14.27 -5.36
C THR A 202 8.48 -13.09 -6.18
N GLN A 203 7.79 -13.33 -7.29
CA GLN A 203 7.30 -12.26 -8.17
C GLN A 203 6.20 -11.44 -7.51
N VAL A 204 5.36 -12.08 -6.68
CA VAL A 204 4.36 -11.37 -5.89
C VAL A 204 5.03 -10.44 -4.86
N MET A 205 6.02 -10.95 -4.13
CA MET A 205 6.78 -10.15 -3.16
C MET A 205 7.52 -8.99 -3.84
N GLU A 206 8.12 -9.22 -5.02
CA GLU A 206 8.75 -8.18 -5.87
C GLU A 206 7.76 -7.05 -6.17
N ALA A 207 6.57 -7.38 -6.67
CA ALA A 207 5.55 -6.39 -7.00
C ALA A 207 5.05 -5.59 -5.77
N MET A 208 4.94 -6.25 -4.61
CA MET A 208 4.58 -5.59 -3.35
C MET A 208 5.68 -4.62 -2.90
N VAL A 209 6.95 -5.05 -2.91
CA VAL A 209 8.10 -4.22 -2.53
C VAL A 209 8.27 -3.03 -3.47
N GLN A 210 8.12 -3.21 -4.79
CA GLN A 210 8.13 -2.11 -5.76
C GLN A 210 7.02 -1.09 -5.51
N THR A 211 5.86 -1.54 -5.02
CA THR A 211 4.75 -0.64 -4.67
C THR A 211 5.04 0.12 -3.37
N ILE A 212 5.64 -0.53 -2.37
CA ILE A 212 6.10 0.12 -1.14
C ILE A 212 7.14 1.21 -1.45
N ILE A 213 8.15 0.90 -2.27
CA ILE A 213 9.20 1.85 -2.66
C ILE A 213 8.58 3.06 -3.37
N ARG A 214 7.69 2.83 -4.35
CA ARG A 214 7.00 3.93 -5.04
C ARG A 214 6.19 4.80 -4.08
N ALA A 215 5.54 4.22 -3.08
CA ALA A 215 4.84 4.99 -2.05
C ALA A 215 5.80 5.87 -1.23
N LEU A 216 6.97 5.36 -0.87
CA LEU A 216 8.02 6.11 -0.16
C LEU A 216 8.61 7.27 -0.99
N GLU A 217 8.65 7.12 -2.32
CA GLU A 217 9.16 8.14 -3.25
C GLU A 217 8.13 9.21 -3.61
N MET A 218 6.86 8.82 -3.78
CA MET A 218 5.84 9.70 -4.33
C MET A 218 5.13 10.55 -3.28
N PHE A 219 4.99 10.06 -2.04
CA PHE A 219 4.19 10.73 -1.02
C PHE A 219 5.03 11.69 -0.15
N PRO A 220 4.43 12.83 0.26
CA PRO A 220 5.16 13.84 1.02
C PRO A 220 5.47 13.37 2.45
N ALA A 221 6.53 13.92 3.01
CA ALA A 221 6.91 13.67 4.39
C ALA A 221 5.76 14.02 5.37
N GLY A 222 5.54 13.15 6.35
CA GLY A 222 4.46 13.34 7.33
C GLY A 222 3.09 12.82 6.90
N SER A 223 2.92 12.33 5.66
CA SER A 223 1.68 11.68 5.23
C SER A 223 1.47 10.35 5.98
N PRO A 224 0.21 9.92 6.17
CA PRO A 224 -0.08 8.59 6.72
C PRO A 224 0.48 7.46 5.84
N VAL A 225 0.63 7.71 4.53
CA VAL A 225 1.21 6.73 3.59
C VAL A 225 2.67 6.45 3.92
N ILE A 226 3.48 7.47 4.24
CA ILE A 226 4.88 7.26 4.63
C ILE A 226 4.95 6.37 5.87
N VAL A 227 4.13 6.67 6.89
CA VAL A 227 4.06 5.87 8.12
C VAL A 227 3.67 4.42 7.81
N SER A 228 2.63 4.22 7.01
CA SER A 228 2.17 2.89 6.60
C SER A 228 3.22 2.15 5.76
N ALA A 229 3.92 2.84 4.85
CA ALA A 229 4.92 2.24 3.97
C ALA A 229 6.18 1.80 4.71
N VAL A 230 6.75 2.64 5.58
CA VAL A 230 7.92 2.24 6.40
C VAL A 230 7.57 1.13 7.39
N THR A 231 6.36 1.16 7.95
CA THR A 231 5.85 0.11 8.83
C THR A 231 5.71 -1.21 8.07
N THR A 232 5.09 -1.18 6.89
CA THR A 232 4.97 -2.36 6.02
C THR A 232 6.33 -2.93 5.63
N LEU A 233 7.26 -2.07 5.24
CA LEU A 233 8.63 -2.49 4.89
C LEU A 233 9.29 -3.19 6.07
N ASN A 234 9.24 -2.59 7.27
CA ASN A 234 9.80 -3.20 8.47
C ASN A 234 9.09 -4.50 8.83
N GLU A 235 7.77 -4.58 8.72
CA GLU A 235 7.04 -5.82 8.93
C GLU A 235 7.45 -6.92 7.94
N PHE A 236 7.75 -6.58 6.69
CA PHE A 236 8.20 -7.54 5.68
C PHE A 236 9.56 -8.15 6.02
N THR A 237 10.37 -7.44 6.82
CA THR A 237 11.64 -7.97 7.36
C THR A 237 11.47 -8.85 8.61
N LEU A 238 10.27 -8.98 9.15
CA LEU A 238 10.00 -9.88 10.29
C LEU A 238 9.87 -11.33 9.80
N GLY A 239 10.46 -12.28 10.51
CA GLY A 239 10.40 -13.71 10.14
C GLY A 239 11.38 -14.08 9.02
N TYR A 240 11.94 -15.28 9.14
CA TYR A 240 13.09 -15.71 8.35
C TYR A 240 12.75 -15.89 6.87
N THR A 241 11.61 -16.51 6.57
CA THR A 241 11.19 -16.82 5.18
C THR A 241 11.00 -15.56 4.35
N SER A 242 10.32 -14.55 4.90
CA SER A 242 10.06 -13.29 4.19
C SER A 242 11.33 -12.47 4.02
N LEU A 243 12.13 -12.33 5.09
CA LEU A 243 13.39 -11.59 5.02
C LEU A 243 14.36 -12.21 4.02
N ARG A 244 14.49 -13.55 4.02
CA ARG A 244 15.34 -14.26 3.05
C ARG A 244 14.83 -14.15 1.62
N LEU A 245 13.51 -14.08 1.42
CA LEU A 245 12.94 -13.84 0.09
C LEU A 245 13.23 -12.41 -0.36
N MET A 246 13.00 -11.42 0.50
CA MET A 246 13.29 -10.01 0.23
C MET A 246 14.75 -9.76 -0.15
N ALA A 247 15.70 -10.40 0.53
CA ALA A 247 17.12 -10.23 0.25
C ALA A 247 17.52 -10.60 -1.19
N LYS A 248 16.67 -11.35 -1.92
CA LYS A 248 16.92 -11.78 -3.31
C LYS A 248 16.17 -10.95 -4.35
N LEU A 249 15.39 -9.96 -3.92
CA LEU A 249 14.54 -9.16 -4.80
C LEU A 249 15.35 -8.00 -5.39
N ASP A 250 15.22 -7.78 -6.70
CA ASP A 250 15.91 -6.69 -7.40
C ASP A 250 15.47 -5.33 -6.85
N ALA A 251 14.18 -5.15 -6.57
CA ALA A 251 13.67 -3.92 -5.96
C ALA A 251 14.26 -3.67 -4.57
N ALA A 252 14.43 -4.71 -3.75
CA ALA A 252 14.99 -4.58 -2.41
C ALA A 252 16.50 -4.27 -2.44
N GLN A 253 17.22 -4.90 -3.38
CA GLN A 253 18.63 -4.63 -3.63
C GLN A 253 18.85 -3.20 -4.17
N SER A 254 18.00 -2.76 -5.09
CA SER A 254 17.99 -1.38 -5.59
C SER A 254 17.67 -0.37 -4.47
N LEU A 255 16.76 -0.71 -3.56
CA LEU A 255 16.45 0.12 -2.39
C LEU A 255 17.66 0.25 -1.46
N LEU A 256 18.35 -0.86 -1.17
CA LEU A 256 19.58 -0.84 -0.36
C LEU A 256 20.68 0.00 -1.03
N ALA A 257 20.89 -0.12 -2.33
CA ALA A 257 21.91 0.66 -3.03
C ALA A 257 21.61 2.17 -3.07
N ASN A 258 20.33 2.55 -3.06
CA ASN A 258 19.89 3.94 -3.23
C ASN A 258 19.16 4.49 -1.99
N HIS A 259 19.38 3.91 -0.81
CA HIS A 259 18.54 4.14 0.37
C HIS A 259 18.47 5.59 0.86
N ALA A 260 19.52 6.37 0.59
CA ALA A 260 19.67 7.77 0.98
C ALA A 260 19.35 8.75 -0.18
N SER A 261 18.73 8.26 -1.25
CA SER A 261 18.37 9.06 -2.42
C SER A 261 17.51 10.28 -2.04
N PRO A 262 17.73 11.44 -2.69
CA PRO A 262 16.84 12.60 -2.57
C PRO A 262 15.37 12.33 -2.93
N SER A 263 15.07 11.24 -3.64
CA SER A 263 13.69 10.83 -3.94
C SER A 263 12.89 10.48 -2.68
N PHE A 264 13.56 10.04 -1.61
CA PHE A 264 12.92 9.76 -0.33
C PHE A 264 12.79 11.04 0.50
N GLY A 265 11.83 11.90 0.14
CA GLY A 265 11.64 13.22 0.77
C GLY A 265 11.45 13.17 2.30
N PHE A 266 10.90 12.07 2.83
CA PHE A 266 10.69 11.90 4.27
C PHE A 266 12.00 11.81 5.08
N LEU A 267 13.12 11.40 4.48
CA LEU A 267 14.43 11.32 5.14
C LEU A 267 15.01 12.70 5.50
N ARG A 268 14.49 13.78 4.90
CA ARG A 268 14.92 15.15 5.20
C ARG A 268 14.00 15.86 6.19
N SER A 269 12.87 15.26 6.52
CA SER A 269 11.90 15.89 7.40
C SER A 269 12.24 15.67 8.87
N LEU A 270 12.37 16.77 9.62
CA LEU A 270 12.54 16.75 11.06
C LEU A 270 11.23 16.57 11.83
N THR A 271 10.08 16.58 11.14
CA THR A 271 8.76 16.49 11.79
C THR A 271 8.48 15.11 12.36
N ARG A 272 8.99 14.04 11.74
CA ARG A 272 8.76 12.65 12.13
C ARG A 272 10.03 11.79 12.03
N PRO A 273 11.02 12.00 12.92
CA PRO A 273 12.26 11.22 12.91
C PRO A 273 12.04 9.71 13.13
N LYS A 274 10.91 9.34 13.75
CA LYS A 274 10.52 7.93 13.95
C LYS A 274 10.39 7.17 12.63
N ASP A 275 9.88 7.81 11.57
CA ASP A 275 9.65 7.15 10.29
C ASP A 275 11.00 6.75 9.63
N GLN A 276 12.02 7.61 9.78
CA GLN A 276 13.40 7.34 9.34
C GLN A 276 14.02 6.17 10.11
N LEU A 277 13.81 6.12 11.43
CA LEU A 277 14.32 5.03 12.27
C LEU A 277 13.71 3.68 11.87
N VAL A 278 12.39 3.64 11.63
CA VAL A 278 11.71 2.40 11.21
C VAL A 278 12.21 1.95 9.82
N TYR A 279 12.39 2.89 8.89
CA TYR A 279 12.97 2.63 7.58
C TYR A 279 14.37 2.00 7.68
N TYR A 280 15.30 2.65 8.39
CA TYR A 280 16.66 2.13 8.53
C TYR A 280 16.75 0.85 9.36
N ASN A 281 15.83 0.63 10.31
CA ASN A 281 15.72 -0.66 11.01
C ASN A 281 15.36 -1.80 10.05
N ALA A 282 14.45 -1.56 9.09
CA ALA A 282 14.12 -2.54 8.06
C ALA A 282 15.33 -2.82 7.16
N LEU A 283 15.96 -1.76 6.63
CA LEU A 283 17.09 -1.91 5.72
C LEU A 283 18.30 -2.56 6.36
N THR A 284 18.58 -2.27 7.63
CA THR A 284 19.69 -2.92 8.35
C THR A 284 19.46 -4.43 8.46
N LYS A 285 18.24 -4.87 8.80
CA LYS A 285 17.91 -6.31 8.84
C LYS A 285 18.05 -6.96 7.47
N LEU A 286 17.64 -6.27 6.42
CA LEU A 286 17.75 -6.74 5.05
C LEU A 286 19.22 -6.88 4.62
N LEU A 287 20.04 -5.85 4.88
CA LEU A 287 21.48 -5.87 4.63
C LEU A 287 22.16 -7.03 5.38
N CYS A 288 21.78 -7.28 6.63
CA CYS A 288 22.32 -8.39 7.41
C CYS A 288 21.92 -9.79 6.91
N MET A 289 20.89 -9.89 6.06
CA MET A 289 20.49 -11.14 5.41
C MET A 289 21.19 -11.34 4.06
N ASP A 290 21.85 -10.30 3.53
CA ASP A 290 22.53 -10.37 2.25
C ASP A 290 23.73 -11.33 2.32
N ASP A 291 23.84 -12.19 1.30
CA ASP A 291 24.93 -13.16 1.19
C ASP A 291 26.29 -12.45 0.96
N ILE A 292 26.29 -11.18 0.53
CA ILE A 292 27.49 -10.38 0.21
C ILE A 292 27.55 -9.09 1.05
N ILE A 293 27.22 -9.20 2.35
CA ILE A 293 27.18 -8.06 3.28
C ILE A 293 28.47 -7.25 3.30
N ASP A 294 29.64 -7.88 3.22
CA ASP A 294 30.93 -7.19 3.32
C ASP A 294 31.15 -6.18 2.17
N ASP A 295 30.69 -6.54 0.95
CA ASP A 295 30.77 -5.65 -0.22
C ASP A 295 29.69 -4.55 -0.16
N HIS A 296 28.47 -4.91 0.28
CA HIS A 296 27.34 -3.98 0.29
C HIS A 296 27.35 -3.02 1.49
N PHE A 297 27.97 -3.39 2.62
CA PHE A 297 28.01 -2.58 3.84
C PHE A 297 28.75 -1.25 3.61
N ALA A 298 29.87 -1.28 2.90
CA ALA A 298 30.63 -0.07 2.59
C ALA A 298 29.78 0.92 1.76
N GLY A 299 29.06 0.42 0.76
CA GLY A 299 28.13 1.22 -0.04
C GLY A 299 26.96 1.75 0.78
N PHE A 300 26.40 0.93 1.67
CA PHE A 300 25.31 1.32 2.56
C PHE A 300 25.73 2.42 3.54
N VAL A 301 26.96 2.39 4.07
CA VAL A 301 27.43 3.39 5.05
C VAL A 301 27.94 4.68 4.38
N ALA A 302 28.36 4.62 3.11
CA ALA A 302 28.97 5.74 2.40
C ALA A 302 28.19 7.08 2.50
N PRO A 303 26.85 7.12 2.33
CA PRO A 303 26.08 8.37 2.47
C PRO A 303 26.19 9.01 3.87
N PHE A 304 26.31 8.20 4.93
CA PHE A 304 26.47 8.69 6.30
C PHE A 304 27.86 9.25 6.55
N ASN A 305 28.90 8.65 5.95
CA ASN A 305 30.26 9.18 6.04
C ASN A 305 30.35 10.57 5.39
N VAL A 306 29.72 10.76 4.24
CA VAL A 306 29.64 12.08 3.58
C VAL A 306 28.93 13.09 4.49
N LEU A 307 27.79 12.72 5.06
CA LEU A 307 27.06 13.59 5.98
C LEU A 307 27.90 13.95 7.22
N LEU A 308 28.62 12.99 7.79
CA LEU A 308 29.48 13.22 8.95
C LEU A 308 30.66 14.14 8.61
N ASP A 309 31.30 13.93 7.45
CA ASP A 309 32.37 14.79 6.94
C ASP A 309 31.87 16.22 6.72
N ASP A 310 30.65 16.40 6.19
CA ASP A 310 30.04 17.70 6.01
C ASP A 310 29.77 18.39 7.37
N ILE A 311 29.22 17.66 8.35
CA ILE A 311 28.97 18.20 9.70
C ILE A 311 30.28 18.60 10.39
N THR A 312 31.33 17.79 10.29
CA THR A 312 32.62 18.08 10.94
C THR A 312 33.36 19.27 10.33
N ARG A 313 33.01 19.68 9.10
CA ARG A 313 33.55 20.86 8.41
C ARG A 313 32.82 22.16 8.75
N VAL A 314 31.62 22.09 9.33
CA VAL A 314 30.87 23.28 9.74
C VAL A 314 31.47 23.84 11.04
N ASP A 315 31.95 25.09 11.00
CA ASP A 315 32.41 25.79 12.21
C ASP A 315 31.22 25.99 13.18
N ASN A 316 31.45 25.75 14.47
CA ASN A 316 30.43 25.85 15.53
C ASN A 316 29.73 27.22 15.55
N ALA A 317 30.43 28.29 15.14
CA ALA A 317 29.86 29.63 15.02
C ALA A 317 28.80 29.75 13.91
N THR A 318 28.93 28.97 12.84
CA THR A 318 27.98 28.92 11.71
C THR A 318 26.79 28.02 12.03
N PHE A 319 27.04 26.90 12.72
CA PHE A 319 26.00 25.98 13.20
C PHE A 319 25.03 26.67 14.19
N ALA A 320 25.55 27.52 15.08
CA ALA A 320 24.73 28.28 16.04
C ALA A 320 23.85 29.39 15.40
N GLN A 321 24.15 29.78 14.16
CA GLN A 321 23.45 30.84 13.44
C GLN A 321 22.40 30.32 12.44
N ASP A 322 22.35 29.02 12.19
CA ASP A 322 21.38 28.43 11.27
C ASP A 322 19.95 28.46 11.89
N PRO A 323 19.02 29.26 11.33
CA PRO A 323 17.65 29.34 11.83
C PRO A 323 16.84 28.04 11.65
N SER A 324 17.33 27.09 10.85
CA SER A 324 16.71 25.77 10.60
C SER A 324 16.90 24.78 11.75
N ILE A 325 17.84 25.06 12.67
CA ILE A 325 18.29 24.15 13.73
C ILE A 325 17.81 24.60 15.13
N LYS A 326 17.21 25.80 15.23
CA LYS A 326 16.57 26.24 16.48
C LYS A 326 15.27 25.46 16.67
N LEU A 327 15.35 24.46 17.54
CA LEU A 327 14.22 23.75 18.16
C LEU A 327 13.14 24.72 18.66
#